data_AF-A0A9W6YEH5-F1
#
_entry.id   AF-A0A9W6YEH5-F1
#
_cell.length_a   1.000
_cell.length_b   1.000
_cell.length_c   1.000
_cell.angle_alpha   90.00
_cell.angle_beta   90.00
_cell.angle_gamma   90.00
#
_symmetry.space_group_name_H-M   'P 1'
#
loop_
_entity.id
_entity.type
_entity.pdbx_description
1 polymer ?
#
loop_
_entity_poly.entity_id
_entity_poly.type
_entity_poly.pdbx_seq_one_letter_code
_entity_poly.pdbx_strand_id
1 'polypeptide(L)'
;MCTASGALGAADACGAAFGPDYSCVTGLSYDAHATLKTYGCTLSPDLQALFPDGALDVRCDRDAQGVANCSAAVFKAKDSVRGVHVIDCNITHCAFATGDADGQCAQIDCKCGPQCSAMTKALVESALSGKPAKIEVTNSTQLAIVIEGSPIPLSATCSASACERTTSGSSSASGSGSSGGDSGGITGLGVAIVACAALAATLLLCGCACSCCLKASIRRGQSEDVETEILKLTSRSANTLEFRHLSCYADGSAESVTTTGEPKRILHKISGSVSRGQVLGLLGPSGSGKTTLLNALAAVENGRSQFAGEILLDGKQLCKEYRRIAAYVQQDDSLYSTLTVRECILYSAQLRLPSTLSDRVKNAMVDRVITELNLAHVANSRIGSVGGSSGQRGVSGGERRRVSIGMELVTSPQILILDEPTSGLDSSSAHAVVQLVKELASHGRIVVLSIHQPSARSFLSLDKIILLGKGKLLFSGAPAESKSYFQDLGFKCPKVCIYCAAKL
;
A
#
# COMPACT_ATOMS: atom_id res chain seq x y z
N MET A 1 -5.19 21.33 18.42
CA MET A 1 -4.60 22.42 17.62
C MET A 1 -5.71 23.38 17.26
N CYS A 2 -5.44 24.67 17.24
CA CYS A 2 -6.48 25.66 16.94
C CYS A 2 -6.93 25.48 15.49
N THR A 3 -8.20 25.18 15.31
CA THR A 3 -8.76 24.90 14.00
C THR A 3 -9.16 26.20 13.32
N ALA A 4 -8.72 26.39 12.08
CA ALA A 4 -9.06 27.56 11.25
C ALA A 4 -10.56 27.67 10.86
N SER A 5 -11.42 26.79 11.37
CA SER A 5 -12.86 26.87 11.14
C SER A 5 -13.54 27.57 12.31
N GLY A 6 -14.12 28.74 12.04
CA GLY A 6 -14.99 29.51 12.93
C GLY A 6 -16.30 28.77 13.27
N ALA A 7 -16.19 27.61 13.89
CA ALA A 7 -17.27 26.94 14.59
C ALA A 7 -17.19 27.36 16.06
N LEU A 8 -18.23 28.06 16.51
CA LEU A 8 -18.48 28.46 17.90
C LEU A 8 -18.15 27.31 18.86
N GLY A 9 -17.03 27.42 19.60
CA GLY A 9 -16.64 26.46 20.62
C GLY A 9 -15.13 26.26 20.83
N ALA A 10 -14.26 26.74 19.93
CA ALA A 10 -12.81 26.47 19.98
C ALA A 10 -11.96 27.57 20.66
N ALA A 11 -12.51 28.29 21.64
CA ALA A 11 -11.69 29.08 22.57
C ALA A 11 -11.19 28.14 23.68
N ASP A 12 -9.91 28.27 24.08
CA ASP A 12 -9.26 27.61 25.23
C ASP A 12 -8.58 26.24 25.09
N ALA A 13 -8.24 25.77 23.88
CA ALA A 13 -7.25 24.67 23.80
C ALA A 13 -5.86 25.09 24.34
N CYS A 14 -5.44 26.34 24.09
CA CYS A 14 -4.18 26.91 24.59
C CYS A 14 -4.25 27.24 26.09
N GLY A 15 -5.33 27.90 26.52
CA GLY A 15 -5.56 28.26 27.93
C GLY A 15 -5.60 27.05 28.86
N ALA A 16 -6.27 25.97 28.45
CA ALA A 16 -6.34 24.72 29.21
C ALA A 16 -5.01 23.94 29.28
N ALA A 17 -4.12 24.10 28.29
CA ALA A 17 -2.86 23.36 28.21
C ALA A 17 -1.66 24.09 28.85
N PHE A 18 -1.61 25.42 28.75
CA PHE A 18 -0.44 26.22 29.13
C PHE A 18 -0.74 27.34 30.15
N GLY A 19 -2.02 27.55 30.49
CA GLY A 19 -2.47 28.56 31.45
C GLY A 19 -3.22 29.73 30.79
N PRO A 20 -3.93 30.55 31.59
CA PRO A 20 -4.88 31.55 31.09
C PRO A 20 -4.25 32.68 30.27
N ASP A 21 -2.94 32.87 30.36
CA ASP A 21 -2.22 33.91 29.62
C ASP A 21 -2.06 33.57 28.12
N TYR A 22 -2.35 32.35 27.69
CA TYR A 22 -2.08 31.85 26.34
C TYR A 22 -3.33 31.86 25.43
N SER A 23 -3.28 32.67 24.37
CA SER A 23 -4.34 32.82 23.36
C SER A 23 -3.92 32.21 22.03
N CYS A 24 -4.87 31.85 21.16
CA CYS A 24 -4.53 31.21 19.90
C CYS A 24 -4.50 32.17 18.70
N VAL A 25 -3.42 32.11 17.92
CA VAL A 25 -3.16 32.96 16.75
C VAL A 25 -2.85 32.10 15.52
N THR A 26 -3.44 32.48 14.39
CA THR A 26 -3.29 31.80 13.09
C THR A 26 -2.52 32.69 12.11
N GLY A 27 -1.44 32.18 11.50
CA GLY A 27 -0.62 32.91 10.51
C GLY A 27 0.88 32.61 10.65
N LEU A 28 1.66 32.81 9.58
CA LEU A 28 3.12 32.60 9.60
C LEU A 28 3.90 33.77 10.21
N SER A 29 3.36 34.99 10.14
CA SER A 29 3.99 36.21 10.67
C SER A 29 4.29 36.14 12.17
N TYR A 30 5.34 36.84 12.58
CA TYR A 30 5.83 36.89 13.96
C TYR A 30 5.54 38.25 14.61
N ASP A 31 5.14 38.25 15.89
CA ASP A 31 5.35 39.40 16.78
C ASP A 31 6.76 39.33 17.41
N ALA A 32 7.36 40.48 17.70
CA ALA A 32 8.73 40.60 18.23
C ALA A 32 8.92 39.89 19.58
N HIS A 33 7.82 39.66 20.31
CA HIS A 33 7.81 39.10 21.66
C HIS A 33 7.48 37.60 21.74
N ALA A 34 7.13 36.95 20.62
CA ALA A 34 6.83 35.52 20.60
C ALA A 34 8.13 34.68 20.58
N THR A 35 8.35 33.88 21.62
CA THR A 35 9.55 33.03 21.76
C THR A 35 9.35 31.60 21.27
N LEU A 36 8.09 31.15 21.10
CA LEU A 36 7.77 29.77 20.77
C LEU A 36 6.60 29.66 19.78
N LYS A 37 6.76 28.82 18.74
CA LYS A 37 5.70 28.54 17.76
C LYS A 37 5.65 27.05 17.41
N THR A 38 4.43 26.55 17.22
CA THR A 38 4.15 25.15 16.87
C THR A 38 3.37 25.10 15.55
N TYR A 39 3.65 24.12 14.70
CA TYR A 39 3.08 23.96 13.37
C TYR A 39 2.52 22.55 13.22
N GLY A 40 1.22 22.46 12.96
CA GLY A 40 0.58 21.18 12.66
C GLY A 40 0.73 20.84 11.18
N CYS A 41 1.37 19.71 10.88
CA CYS A 41 1.74 19.30 9.54
C CYS A 41 1.03 18.03 9.08
N THR A 42 0.62 18.02 7.81
CA THR A 42 0.19 16.82 7.11
C THR A 42 1.35 16.24 6.31
N LEU A 43 1.62 14.95 6.51
CA LEU A 43 2.67 14.22 5.78
C LEU A 43 2.36 14.12 4.28
N SER A 44 3.40 14.07 3.44
CA SER A 44 3.26 13.75 2.01
C SER A 44 2.73 12.33 1.78
N PRO A 45 2.17 12.02 0.58
CA PRO A 45 1.67 10.69 0.25
C PRO A 45 2.71 9.57 0.42
N ASP A 46 3.98 9.83 0.09
CA ASP A 46 5.06 8.85 0.23
C ASP A 46 5.35 8.53 1.70
N LEU A 47 5.28 9.54 2.58
CA LEU A 47 5.39 9.35 4.02
C LEU A 47 4.12 8.75 4.63
N GLN A 48 2.94 9.08 4.11
CA GLN A 48 1.69 8.43 4.52
C GLN A 48 1.67 6.95 4.12
N ALA A 49 2.32 6.55 3.03
CA ALA A 49 2.47 5.14 2.70
C ALA A 49 3.29 4.36 3.75
N LEU A 50 4.25 5.04 4.39
CA LEU A 50 5.05 4.48 5.50
C LEU A 50 4.36 4.65 6.86
N PHE A 51 3.58 5.72 7.02
CA PHE A 51 2.87 6.12 8.23
C PHE A 51 1.43 6.54 7.88
N PRO A 52 0.53 5.58 7.61
CA PRO A 52 -0.83 5.88 7.09
C PRO A 52 -1.68 6.73 8.03
N ASP A 53 -1.35 6.72 9.32
CA ASP A 53 -1.97 7.50 10.38
C ASP A 53 -1.00 8.53 11.01
N GLY A 54 0.06 8.93 10.30
CA GLY A 54 1.12 9.76 10.85
C GLY A 54 0.72 11.25 10.95
N ALA A 55 0.94 11.87 12.12
CA ALA A 55 0.86 13.33 12.28
C ALA A 55 2.27 13.90 12.52
N LEU A 56 2.62 15.02 11.90
CA LEU A 56 3.90 15.70 12.12
C LEU A 56 3.63 17.01 12.84
N ASP A 57 4.35 17.24 13.94
CA ASP A 57 4.34 18.52 14.65
C ASP A 57 5.74 19.12 14.61
N VAL A 58 5.83 20.39 14.24
CA VAL A 58 7.11 21.11 14.20
C VAL A 58 7.04 22.23 15.22
N ARG A 59 8.01 22.29 16.11
CA ARG A 59 8.12 23.30 17.17
C ARG A 59 9.42 24.04 16.99
N CYS A 60 9.38 25.37 16.88
CA CYS A 60 10.57 26.20 16.76
C CYS A 60 10.68 27.13 17.97
N ASP A 61 11.85 27.12 18.63
CA ASP A 61 12.19 27.97 19.76
C ASP A 61 13.30 28.94 19.35
N ARG A 62 13.09 30.25 19.56
CA ARG A 62 13.98 31.30 19.06
C ARG A 62 14.79 31.94 20.18
N ASP A 63 16.09 32.10 19.97
CA ASP A 63 16.95 32.85 20.87
C ASP A 63 16.83 34.38 20.69
N ALA A 64 17.46 35.14 21.58
CA ALA A 64 17.46 36.61 21.55
C ALA A 64 18.17 37.21 20.31
N GLN A 65 18.84 36.39 19.49
CA GLN A 65 19.59 36.78 18.29
C GLN A 65 18.84 36.45 16.99
N GLY A 66 17.65 35.84 17.09
CA GLY A 66 16.78 35.54 15.94
C GLY A 66 17.02 34.17 15.31
N VAL A 67 17.88 33.33 15.89
CA VAL A 67 18.13 31.97 15.41
C VAL A 67 17.13 31.03 16.08
N ALA A 68 16.47 30.18 15.29
CA ALA A 68 15.50 29.22 15.81
C ALA A 68 16.05 27.79 15.77
N ASN A 69 15.83 27.05 16.86
CA ASN A 69 16.00 25.60 16.92
C ASN A 69 14.64 24.94 16.78
N CYS A 70 14.48 24.10 15.76
CA CYS A 70 13.20 23.49 15.44
C CYS A 70 13.23 21.99 15.70
N SER A 71 12.35 21.48 16.56
CA SER A 71 12.12 20.06 16.75
C SER A 71 10.89 19.61 15.96
N ALA A 72 11.03 18.58 15.13
CA ALA A 72 9.97 17.97 14.36
C ALA A 72 9.70 16.55 14.89
N ALA A 73 8.47 16.26 15.31
CA ALA A 73 8.08 14.97 15.87
C ALA A 73 6.98 14.31 15.05
N VAL A 74 7.17 13.03 14.70
CA VAL A 74 6.17 12.21 13.99
C VAL A 74 5.46 11.29 14.98
N PHE A 75 4.14 11.40 15.04
CA PHE A 75 3.24 10.63 15.89
C PHE A 75 2.49 9.58 15.08
N LYS A 76 2.20 8.42 15.67
CA LYS A 76 1.22 7.45 15.15
C LYS A 76 -0.17 7.83 15.69
N ALA A 77 -1.17 8.05 14.83
CA ALA A 77 -2.46 8.55 15.33
C ALA A 77 -3.20 7.50 16.17
N LYS A 78 -3.42 7.91 17.43
CA LYS A 78 -4.71 7.83 18.15
C LYS A 78 -4.76 8.80 19.32
N ASP A 79 -3.61 9.32 19.76
CA ASP A 79 -3.52 10.31 20.84
C ASP A 79 -2.72 11.54 20.37
N SER A 80 -3.42 12.65 20.19
CA SER A 80 -2.80 13.94 19.90
C SER A 80 -2.14 14.53 21.15
N VAL A 81 -1.01 15.21 20.95
CA VAL A 81 -0.27 16.08 21.90
C VAL A 81 0.35 15.40 23.14
N ARG A 82 0.00 14.15 23.48
CA ARG A 82 0.68 13.34 24.53
C ARG A 82 1.04 11.91 24.10
N GLY A 83 0.88 11.58 22.82
CA GLY A 83 1.25 10.26 22.28
C GLY A 83 2.76 10.02 22.31
N VAL A 84 3.18 8.76 22.39
CA VAL A 84 4.60 8.40 22.36
C VAL A 84 5.17 8.69 20.96
N HIS A 85 6.25 9.47 20.91
CA HIS A 85 6.89 9.88 19.67
C HIS A 85 7.48 8.65 18.96
N VAL A 86 7.23 8.52 17.65
CA VAL A 86 7.76 7.40 16.86
C VAL A 86 9.09 7.80 16.23
N ILE A 87 9.19 9.03 15.73
CA ILE A 87 10.42 9.61 15.20
C ILE A 87 10.57 11.00 15.77
N ASP A 88 11.74 11.27 16.34
CA ASP A 88 12.15 12.58 16.83
C ASP A 88 13.25 13.13 15.93
N CYS A 89 12.95 14.22 15.22
CA CYS A 89 13.92 14.94 14.40
C CYS A 89 14.23 16.28 15.05
N ASN A 90 15.52 16.58 15.22
CA ASN A 90 15.97 17.89 15.67
C ASN A 90 16.62 18.62 14.50
N ILE A 91 16.17 19.83 14.20
CA ILE A 91 16.66 20.68 13.13
C ILE A 91 17.33 21.89 13.79
N THR A 92 18.63 22.03 13.55
CA THR A 92 19.47 23.03 14.22
C THR A 92 19.86 24.18 13.30
N HIS A 93 20.09 25.35 13.91
CA HIS A 93 20.54 26.57 13.23
C HIS A 93 19.62 27.00 12.07
N CYS A 94 18.30 27.01 12.30
CA CYS A 94 17.36 27.53 11.31
C CYS A 94 17.32 29.06 11.41
N ALA A 95 17.75 29.75 10.35
CA ALA A 95 17.64 31.20 10.26
C ALA A 95 16.30 31.59 9.59
N PHE A 96 15.38 32.16 10.36
CA PHE A 96 14.13 32.71 9.84
C PHE A 96 14.16 34.23 9.95
N ALA A 97 14.25 34.94 8.83
CA ALA A 97 14.30 36.41 8.86
C ALA A 97 12.98 37.01 9.36
N THR A 98 11.82 36.49 8.92
CA THR A 98 10.50 37.09 9.20
C THR A 98 9.32 36.11 9.17
N GLY A 99 9.52 34.81 8.96
CA GLY A 99 8.43 33.80 8.92
C GLY A 99 7.70 33.72 7.58
N ASP A 100 7.87 34.74 6.74
CA ASP A 100 7.34 34.81 5.38
C ASP A 100 8.41 34.56 4.30
N ALA A 101 9.62 34.15 4.70
CA ALA A 101 10.74 33.87 3.82
C ALA A 101 11.34 32.49 4.12
N ASP A 102 11.88 31.85 3.07
CA ASP A 102 12.57 30.55 3.17
C ASP A 102 13.63 30.57 4.27
N GLY A 103 13.58 29.55 5.15
CA GLY A 103 14.57 29.34 6.20
C GLY A 103 15.61 28.32 5.74
N GLN A 104 16.89 28.65 5.89
CA GLN A 104 17.98 27.68 5.76
C GLN A 104 18.30 27.10 7.13
N CYS A 105 18.39 25.77 7.22
CA CYS A 105 18.80 25.06 8.43
C CYS A 105 20.09 24.29 8.16
N ALA A 106 20.96 24.18 9.17
CA ALA A 106 22.26 23.55 8.98
C ALA A 106 22.13 22.04 8.80
N GLN A 107 21.46 21.35 9.74
CA GLN A 107 21.33 19.89 9.73
C GLN A 107 20.04 19.43 10.40
N ILE A 108 19.48 18.32 9.91
CA ILE A 108 18.42 17.56 10.56
C ILE A 108 18.97 16.23 11.11
N ASP A 109 18.71 15.96 12.38
CA ASP A 109 19.07 14.70 13.03
C ASP A 109 17.83 13.99 13.53
N CYS A 110 17.53 12.85 12.93
CA CYS A 110 16.35 12.05 13.23
C CYS A 110 16.72 10.77 13.98
N LYS A 111 16.06 10.54 15.11
CA LYS A 111 16.17 9.30 15.88
C LYS A 111 14.84 8.58 15.89
N CYS A 112 14.92 7.28 15.62
CA CYS A 112 13.76 6.42 15.70
C CYS A 112 13.58 5.91 17.13
N GLY A 113 12.37 6.09 17.67
CA GLY A 113 12.00 5.55 18.98
C GLY A 113 11.90 4.01 18.96
N PRO A 114 11.69 3.36 20.11
CA PRO A 114 11.59 1.90 20.23
C PRO A 114 10.37 1.30 19.50
N GLN A 115 9.45 2.14 19.01
CA GLN A 115 8.28 1.75 18.23
C GLN A 115 8.56 1.75 16.71
N CYS A 116 9.74 2.18 16.28
CA CYS A 116 10.15 2.08 14.88
C CYS A 116 10.50 0.64 14.51
N SER A 117 10.03 0.20 13.35
CA SER A 117 10.53 -1.04 12.75
C SER A 117 12.04 -0.92 12.48
N ALA A 118 12.76 -2.05 12.47
CA ALA A 118 14.19 -2.06 12.17
C ALA A 118 14.52 -1.45 10.79
N MET A 119 13.61 -1.62 9.82
CA MET A 119 13.72 -1.01 8.49
C MET A 119 13.48 0.49 8.54
N THR A 120 12.46 0.96 9.25
CA THR A 120 12.20 2.40 9.46
C THR A 120 13.37 3.05 10.16
N LYS A 121 13.94 2.40 11.17
CA LYS A 121 15.12 2.86 11.89
C LYS A 121 16.32 2.98 10.95
N ALA A 122 16.63 1.94 10.18
CA ALA A 122 17.74 1.97 9.23
C ALA A 122 17.55 3.04 8.15
N LEU A 123 16.32 3.21 7.64
CA LEU A 123 16.01 4.20 6.61
C LEU A 123 16.03 5.63 7.15
N VAL A 124 15.46 5.89 8.33
CA VAL A 124 15.44 7.21 8.96
C VAL A 124 16.84 7.62 9.40
N GLU A 125 17.56 6.74 10.08
CA GLU A 125 18.90 7.05 10.61
C GLU A 125 19.94 7.15 9.47
N SER A 126 19.81 6.36 8.39
CA SER A 126 20.75 6.40 7.26
C SER A 126 20.40 7.41 6.18
N ALA A 127 19.12 7.72 5.95
CA ALA A 127 18.70 8.57 4.84
C ALA A 127 18.40 10.02 5.26
N LEU A 128 18.07 10.26 6.53
CA LEU A 128 17.60 11.56 7.02
C LEU A 128 18.57 12.23 7.99
N SER A 129 19.19 11.47 8.91
CA SER A 129 20.12 12.07 9.91
C SER A 129 21.40 12.61 9.26
N GLY A 130 21.88 13.76 9.72
CA GLY A 130 23.13 14.38 9.30
C GLY A 130 23.10 15.10 7.95
N LYS A 131 21.93 15.26 7.33
CA LYS A 131 21.77 15.94 6.02
C LYS A 131 21.33 17.40 6.18
N PRO A 132 21.69 18.27 5.21
CA PRO A 132 21.19 19.64 5.19
C PRO A 132 19.69 19.68 4.87
N ALA A 133 18.97 20.58 5.53
CA ALA A 133 17.52 20.73 5.40
C ALA A 133 17.16 22.20 5.14
N LYS A 134 16.15 22.40 4.30
CA LYS A 134 15.59 23.71 3.97
C LYS A 134 14.11 23.75 4.33
N ILE A 135 13.64 24.89 4.82
CA ILE A 135 12.22 25.14 5.07
C ILE A 135 11.76 26.16 4.04
N GLU A 136 10.89 25.75 3.12
CA GLU A 136 10.37 26.57 2.04
C GLU A 136 8.96 27.05 2.38
N VAL A 137 8.74 28.35 2.34
CA VAL A 137 7.41 28.93 2.58
C VAL A 137 6.67 28.94 1.25
N THR A 138 5.66 28.07 1.12
CA THR A 138 4.89 27.91 -0.14
C THR A 138 3.76 28.93 -0.26
N ASN A 139 3.20 29.39 0.86
CA ASN A 139 2.20 30.45 0.92
C ASN A 139 2.18 31.09 2.33
N SER A 140 1.45 32.18 2.54
CA SER A 140 1.32 32.90 3.84
C SER A 140 0.82 32.07 5.03
N THR A 141 0.40 30.83 4.80
CA THR A 141 -0.09 29.88 5.82
C THR A 141 0.54 28.49 5.72
N GLN A 142 1.43 28.25 4.74
CA GLN A 142 1.98 26.93 4.43
C GLN A 142 3.51 26.93 4.32
N LEU A 143 4.14 25.97 4.98
CA LEU A 143 5.58 25.70 4.89
C LEU A 143 5.84 24.23 4.55
N ALA A 144 6.94 23.97 3.85
CA ALA A 144 7.43 22.65 3.48
C ALA A 144 8.86 22.46 3.98
N ILE A 145 9.14 21.32 4.61
CA ILE A 145 10.51 20.92 4.97
C ILE A 145 11.05 20.07 3.84
N VAL A 146 12.24 20.38 3.32
CA VAL A 146 12.91 19.66 2.23
C VAL A 146 14.31 19.25 2.70
N ILE A 147 14.68 17.97 2.50
CA ILE A 147 16.02 17.46 2.84
C ILE A 147 16.81 17.25 1.55
N GLU A 148 17.94 17.93 1.42
CA GLU A 148 18.75 17.84 0.21
C GLU A 148 19.54 16.51 0.17
N GLY A 149 19.55 15.85 -0.99
CA GLY A 149 20.28 14.59 -1.18
C GLY A 149 19.62 13.35 -0.53
N SER A 150 18.36 13.44 -0.10
CA SER A 150 17.57 12.26 0.27
C SER A 150 16.93 11.62 -0.97
N PRO A 151 17.00 10.28 -1.16
CA PRO A 151 16.28 9.58 -2.22
C PRO A 151 14.76 9.58 -2.02
N ILE A 152 14.29 10.02 -0.86
CA ILE A 152 12.87 10.16 -0.51
C ILE A 152 12.62 11.64 -0.20
N PRO A 153 11.74 12.33 -0.96
CA PRO A 153 11.37 13.70 -0.64
C PRO A 153 10.50 13.67 0.61
N LEU A 154 11.08 13.94 1.78
CA LEU A 154 10.26 14.38 2.89
C LEU A 154 9.73 15.74 2.49
N SER A 155 8.44 15.84 2.28
CA SER A 155 7.71 17.09 2.26
C SER A 155 6.51 16.92 3.18
N ALA A 156 6.22 17.95 3.96
CA ALA A 156 5.04 18.00 4.79
C ALA A 156 4.51 19.42 4.69
N THR A 157 3.21 19.56 4.43
CA THR A 157 2.58 20.87 4.35
C THR A 157 2.03 21.20 5.73
N CYS A 158 2.58 22.23 6.37
CA CYS A 158 2.14 22.63 7.70
C CYS A 158 1.21 23.84 7.66
N SER A 159 0.20 23.86 8.53
CA SER A 159 -0.59 25.07 8.81
C SER A 159 -0.16 25.66 10.15
N ALA A 160 0.05 26.98 10.18
CA ALA A 160 0.53 27.67 11.36
C ALA A 160 -0.60 27.96 12.35
N SER A 161 -0.51 27.37 13.55
CA SER A 161 -1.36 27.72 14.69
C SER A 161 -0.50 27.84 15.95
N ALA A 162 -0.37 29.05 16.49
CA ALA A 162 0.47 29.36 17.65
C ALA A 162 -0.37 29.64 18.91
N CYS A 163 0.13 29.25 20.08
CA CYS A 163 -0.37 29.76 21.36
C CYS A 163 0.53 30.92 21.81
N GLU A 164 0.03 32.15 21.84
CA GLU A 164 0.78 33.35 22.22
C GLU A 164 0.41 33.84 23.62
N ARG A 165 1.42 34.31 24.37
CA ARG A 165 1.21 34.86 25.71
C ARG A 165 0.79 36.32 25.63
N THR A 166 -0.39 36.65 26.15
CA THR A 166 -0.83 38.04 26.33
C THR A 166 -0.12 38.65 27.53
N THR A 167 0.74 39.65 27.30
CA THR A 167 1.34 40.43 28.40
C THR A 167 0.30 41.42 28.92
N SER A 168 -0.29 41.12 30.08
CA SER A 168 -1.13 42.06 30.81
C SER A 168 -0.26 43.17 31.42
N GLY A 169 -0.27 44.34 30.78
CA GLY A 169 0.22 45.57 31.38
C GLY A 169 -0.71 46.04 32.51
N SER A 170 -0.18 46.02 33.74
CA SER A 170 -0.47 46.91 34.88
C SER A 170 -1.92 47.30 35.22
N SER A 171 -2.40 46.88 36.40
CA SER A 171 -3.12 47.71 37.41
C SER A 171 -3.53 46.79 38.58
N SER A 172 -2.85 46.81 39.73
CA SER A 172 -3.05 47.71 40.90
C SER A 172 -4.34 47.48 41.70
N ALA A 173 -4.16 47.28 43.02
CA ALA A 173 -5.15 47.33 44.11
C ALA A 173 -6.17 46.16 44.13
N SER A 174 -6.65 45.58 45.23
CA SER A 174 -6.73 45.91 46.66
C SER A 174 -7.31 44.61 47.30
N GLY A 175 -6.85 44.10 48.44
CA GLY A 175 -7.31 44.53 49.76
C GLY A 175 -8.38 43.59 50.35
N SER A 176 -8.14 43.11 51.58
CA SER A 176 -9.07 42.46 52.55
C SER A 176 -9.60 41.04 52.25
N GLY A 177 -9.76 40.09 53.17
CA GLY A 177 -9.54 40.02 54.62
C GLY A 177 -10.54 39.01 55.24
N SER A 178 -10.06 38.16 56.18
CA SER A 178 -10.83 37.46 57.25
C SER A 178 -11.74 36.27 56.83
N SER A 179 -11.99 35.19 57.59
CA SER A 179 -11.68 34.76 58.97
C SER A 179 -12.23 33.34 59.23
N GLY A 180 -11.62 32.57 60.17
CA GLY A 180 -12.22 31.55 61.07
C GLY A 180 -12.82 30.28 60.42
N GLY A 181 -12.48 29.04 60.77
CA GLY A 181 -12.27 28.45 62.09
C GLY A 181 -13.46 27.51 62.38
N ASP A 182 -13.27 26.19 62.36
CA ASP A 182 -13.55 25.32 63.52
C ASP A 182 -13.33 23.83 63.26
N SER A 183 -12.87 23.20 64.33
CA SER A 183 -12.53 21.80 64.54
C SER A 183 -13.74 20.94 64.93
N GLY A 184 -13.73 19.66 64.53
CA GLY A 184 -14.61 18.63 65.09
C GLY A 184 -14.07 17.23 64.77
N GLY A 185 -13.44 16.58 65.75
CA GLY A 185 -12.97 15.20 65.63
C GLY A 185 -14.09 14.19 65.86
N ILE A 186 -14.03 13.04 65.19
CA ILE A 186 -14.78 11.84 65.56
C ILE A 186 -13.88 10.60 65.42
N THR A 187 -14.04 9.76 66.43
CA THR A 187 -13.39 8.53 66.89
C THR A 187 -13.13 7.43 65.86
N GLY A 188 -12.00 6.75 66.04
CA GLY A 188 -11.60 5.55 65.31
C GLY A 188 -12.40 4.31 65.71
N LEU A 189 -13.14 3.76 64.75
CA LEU A 189 -13.38 2.32 64.59
C LEU A 189 -13.92 1.96 63.19
N GLY A 190 -13.54 2.72 62.15
CA GLY A 190 -13.99 2.50 60.76
C GLY A 190 -12.84 2.41 59.74
N VAL A 191 -11.60 2.65 60.15
CA VAL A 191 -10.47 2.83 59.23
C VAL A 191 -9.84 1.49 58.80
N ALA A 192 -10.01 0.42 59.58
CA ALA A 192 -9.37 -0.88 59.28
C ALA A 192 -10.08 -1.68 58.17
N ILE A 193 -11.40 -1.55 58.01
CA ILE A 193 -12.16 -2.33 57.03
C ILE A 193 -12.09 -1.70 55.63
N VAL A 194 -12.10 -0.37 55.55
CA VAL A 194 -11.98 0.37 54.28
C VAL A 194 -10.56 0.27 53.71
N ALA A 195 -9.52 0.24 54.55
CA ALA A 195 -8.13 0.09 54.11
C ALA A 195 -7.84 -1.31 53.52
N CYS A 196 -8.38 -2.38 54.10
CA CYS A 196 -8.21 -3.74 53.59
C CYS A 196 -9.00 -4.00 52.29
N ALA A 197 -10.21 -3.43 52.16
CA ALA A 197 -10.98 -3.52 50.92
C ALA A 197 -10.32 -2.73 49.77
N ALA A 198 -9.74 -1.56 50.06
CA ALA A 198 -9.01 -0.76 49.08
C ALA A 198 -7.70 -1.45 48.63
N LEU A 199 -6.97 -2.11 49.54
CA LEU A 199 -5.76 -2.89 49.20
C LEU A 199 -6.09 -4.13 48.37
N ALA A 200 -7.18 -4.84 48.67
CA ALA A 200 -7.61 -5.99 47.86
C ALA A 200 -8.08 -5.56 46.45
N ALA A 201 -8.84 -4.46 46.35
CA ALA A 201 -9.29 -3.92 45.08
C ALA A 201 -8.12 -3.42 44.22
N THR A 202 -7.13 -2.74 44.82
CA THR A 202 -5.93 -2.28 44.11
C THR A 202 -5.03 -3.42 43.66
N LEU A 203 -4.88 -4.49 44.46
CA LEU A 203 -4.16 -5.71 44.05
C LEU A 203 -4.88 -6.46 42.91
N LEU A 204 -6.21 -6.54 42.93
CA LEU A 204 -7.00 -7.14 41.85
C LEU A 204 -6.95 -6.31 40.55
N LEU A 205 -7.03 -4.98 40.66
CA LEU A 205 -6.89 -4.06 39.52
C LEU A 205 -5.47 -4.11 38.93
N CYS A 206 -4.44 -4.17 39.77
CA CYS A 206 -3.04 -4.28 39.35
C CYS A 206 -2.75 -5.65 38.71
N GLY A 207 -3.33 -6.73 39.24
CA GLY A 207 -3.23 -8.08 38.65
C GLY A 207 -3.90 -8.18 37.27
N CYS A 208 -5.09 -7.58 37.10
CA CYS A 208 -5.78 -7.50 35.82
C CYS A 208 -5.03 -6.62 34.81
N ALA A 209 -4.51 -5.46 35.22
CA ALA A 209 -3.70 -4.59 34.36
C ALA A 209 -2.41 -5.30 33.89
N CYS A 210 -1.72 -6.00 34.79
CA CYS A 210 -0.50 -6.72 34.46
C CYS A 210 -0.76 -7.91 33.52
N SER A 211 -1.86 -8.66 33.71
CA SER A 211 -2.27 -9.74 32.80
C SER A 211 -2.64 -9.20 31.41
N CYS A 212 -3.33 -8.06 31.33
CA CYS A 212 -3.67 -7.41 30.06
C CYS A 212 -2.44 -6.85 29.34
N CYS A 213 -1.50 -6.22 30.07
CA CYS A 213 -0.25 -5.72 29.52
C CYS A 213 0.66 -6.86 29.03
N LEU A 214 0.75 -7.97 29.77
CA LEU A 214 1.54 -9.14 29.37
C LEU A 214 0.93 -9.81 28.12
N LYS A 215 -0.39 -9.98 28.08
CA LYS A 215 -1.11 -10.50 26.90
C LYS A 215 -0.99 -9.56 25.70
N ALA A 216 -1.03 -8.25 25.90
CA ALA A 216 -0.83 -7.26 24.86
C ALA A 216 0.61 -7.29 24.32
N SER A 217 1.61 -7.39 25.20
CA SER A 217 3.02 -7.50 24.82
C SER A 217 3.32 -8.79 24.05
N ILE A 218 2.75 -9.93 24.48
CA ILE A 218 2.86 -11.21 23.76
C ILE A 218 2.16 -11.14 22.40
N ARG A 219 0.96 -10.54 22.32
CA ARG A 219 0.27 -10.32 21.03
C ARG A 219 1.06 -9.40 20.10
N ARG A 220 1.75 -8.40 20.65
CA ARG A 220 2.57 -7.45 19.87
C ARG A 220 3.80 -8.14 19.28
N GLY A 221 4.56 -8.88 20.08
CA GLY A 221 5.71 -9.67 19.60
C GLY A 221 5.30 -10.72 18.57
N GLN A 222 4.19 -11.42 18.79
CA GLN A 222 3.66 -12.38 17.82
C GLN A 222 3.19 -11.76 16.50
N SER A 223 2.77 -10.48 16.50
CA SER A 223 2.39 -9.78 15.27
C SER A 223 3.61 -9.34 14.46
N GLU A 224 4.68 -8.92 15.13
CA GLU A 224 5.95 -8.54 14.49
C GLU A 224 6.64 -9.75 13.84
N ASP A 225 6.57 -10.93 14.46
CA ASP A 225 7.10 -12.17 13.90
C ASP A 225 6.37 -12.55 12.59
N VAL A 226 5.04 -12.42 12.58
CA VAL A 226 4.20 -12.74 11.40
C VAL A 226 4.54 -11.82 10.23
N GLU A 227 4.63 -10.51 10.47
CA GLU A 227 4.93 -9.53 9.42
C GLU A 227 6.33 -9.74 8.84
N THR A 228 7.31 -10.09 9.68
CA THR A 228 8.68 -10.40 9.25
C THR A 228 8.74 -11.65 8.36
N GLU A 229 7.99 -12.71 8.68
CA GLU A 229 7.92 -13.90 7.83
C GLU A 229 7.21 -13.64 6.49
N ILE A 230 6.16 -12.82 6.50
CA ILE A 230 5.48 -12.38 5.28
C ILE A 230 6.44 -11.58 4.39
N LEU A 231 7.22 -10.66 4.96
CA LEU A 231 8.21 -9.88 4.23
C LEU A 231 9.31 -10.74 3.60
N LYS A 232 9.75 -11.81 4.26
CA LYS A 232 10.71 -12.76 3.68
C LYS A 232 10.16 -13.42 2.41
N LEU A 233 8.87 -13.76 2.39
CA LEU A 233 8.20 -14.33 1.22
C LEU A 233 8.04 -13.32 0.08
N THR A 234 7.77 -12.04 0.40
CA THR A 234 7.52 -10.98 -0.59
C THR A 234 8.78 -10.24 -1.06
N SER A 235 9.93 -10.42 -0.41
CA SER A 235 11.19 -9.67 -0.67
C SER A 235 11.84 -9.89 -2.04
N ARG A 236 11.42 -10.91 -2.78
CA ARG A 236 12.01 -11.23 -4.09
C ARG A 236 11.52 -10.21 -5.13
N SER A 237 12.44 -9.64 -5.91
CA SER A 237 12.13 -8.66 -6.95
C SER A 237 12.51 -9.20 -8.32
N ALA A 238 11.55 -9.12 -9.25
CA ALA A 238 11.73 -9.35 -10.68
C ALA A 238 11.39 -8.05 -11.38
N ASN A 239 12.30 -7.52 -12.18
CA ASN A 239 12.14 -6.20 -12.78
C ASN A 239 11.66 -6.29 -14.23
N THR A 240 12.11 -7.28 -14.98
CA THR A 240 11.77 -7.42 -16.41
C THR A 240 11.72 -8.88 -16.83
N LEU A 241 10.61 -9.26 -17.45
CA LEU A 241 10.44 -10.53 -18.15
C LEU A 241 10.53 -10.27 -19.66
N GLU A 242 11.50 -10.90 -20.31
CA GLU A 242 11.75 -10.78 -21.74
C GLU A 242 11.65 -12.16 -22.39
N PHE A 243 11.13 -12.23 -23.62
CA PHE A 243 11.14 -13.43 -24.42
C PHE A 243 11.57 -13.11 -25.84
N ARG A 244 12.48 -13.94 -26.38
CA ARG A 244 13.14 -13.73 -27.66
C ARG A 244 12.92 -14.92 -28.58
N HIS A 245 12.36 -14.64 -29.76
CA HIS A 245 12.17 -15.59 -30.85
C HIS A 245 11.43 -16.88 -30.43
N LEU A 246 10.49 -16.77 -29.49
CA LEU A 246 9.69 -17.89 -29.00
C LEU A 246 8.92 -18.55 -30.14
N SER A 247 9.13 -19.85 -30.27
CA SER A 247 8.47 -20.73 -31.23
C SER A 247 7.95 -21.95 -30.50
N CYS A 248 6.79 -22.44 -30.93
CA CYS A 248 6.17 -23.63 -30.35
C CYS A 248 5.84 -24.59 -31.47
N TYR A 249 6.15 -25.86 -31.26
CA TYR A 249 5.88 -26.96 -32.16
C TYR A 249 4.98 -27.95 -31.42
N ALA A 250 3.86 -28.35 -32.04
CA ALA A 250 3.06 -29.46 -31.56
C ALA A 250 3.63 -30.76 -32.11
N ASP A 251 3.87 -31.72 -31.22
CA ASP A 251 4.05 -33.10 -31.66
C ASP A 251 2.71 -33.60 -32.21
N GLY A 252 2.73 -34.11 -33.43
CA GLY A 252 1.52 -34.59 -34.10
C GLY A 252 0.86 -35.69 -33.28
N SER A 253 -0.31 -35.41 -32.72
CA SER A 253 -1.22 -36.48 -32.29
C SER A 253 -1.65 -37.27 -33.53
N ALA A 254 -1.71 -38.59 -33.40
CA ALA A 254 -1.92 -39.59 -34.46
C ALA A 254 -3.18 -39.43 -35.36
N GLU A 255 -3.97 -38.36 -35.23
CA GLU A 255 -5.22 -38.13 -35.99
C GLU A 255 -5.14 -36.96 -36.99
N SER A 256 -3.99 -36.31 -37.16
CA SER A 256 -3.81 -35.37 -38.28
C SER A 256 -2.39 -35.45 -38.86
N VAL A 257 -2.09 -36.61 -39.43
CA VAL A 257 -0.94 -36.77 -40.34
C VAL A 257 -1.27 -36.00 -41.61
N THR A 258 -0.92 -34.72 -41.66
CA THR A 258 -0.57 -34.08 -42.93
C THR A 258 0.62 -34.83 -43.51
N THR A 259 0.61 -35.05 -44.82
CA THR A 259 1.49 -35.91 -45.63
C THR A 259 2.99 -35.58 -45.62
N THR A 260 3.46 -34.76 -44.68
CA THR A 260 4.87 -34.43 -44.45
C THR A 260 5.12 -34.52 -42.96
N GLY A 261 6.05 -35.38 -42.53
CA GLY A 261 6.35 -35.69 -41.12
C GLY A 261 6.98 -34.53 -40.31
N GLU A 262 6.68 -33.28 -40.65
CA GLU A 262 7.19 -32.11 -39.95
C GLU A 262 6.23 -31.68 -38.83
N PRO A 263 6.74 -31.37 -37.62
CA PRO A 263 5.92 -30.98 -36.49
C PRO A 263 5.19 -29.66 -36.78
N LYS A 264 3.89 -29.62 -36.48
CA LYS A 264 3.04 -28.45 -36.76
C LYS A 264 3.48 -27.29 -35.87
N ARG A 265 3.95 -26.22 -36.50
CA ARG A 265 4.35 -25.00 -35.80
C ARG A 265 3.12 -24.18 -35.39
N ILE A 266 3.00 -23.89 -34.10
CA ILE A 266 1.94 -23.07 -33.51
C ILE A 266 2.38 -21.62 -33.35
N LEU A 267 3.61 -21.36 -32.87
CA LEU A 267 4.14 -20.00 -32.67
C LEU A 267 5.37 -19.74 -33.55
N HIS A 268 5.45 -18.52 -34.10
CA HIS A 268 6.45 -18.13 -35.09
C HIS A 268 7.36 -17.01 -34.59
N LYS A 269 8.46 -17.35 -33.90
CA LYS A 269 9.52 -16.43 -33.45
C LYS A 269 9.00 -15.14 -32.78
N ILE A 270 8.09 -15.28 -31.83
CA ILE A 270 7.48 -14.15 -31.12
C ILE A 270 8.49 -13.58 -30.12
N SER A 271 8.66 -12.25 -30.11
CA SER A 271 9.51 -11.55 -29.15
C SER A 271 8.71 -10.47 -28.43
N GLY A 272 9.08 -10.18 -27.19
CA GLY A 272 8.43 -9.16 -26.38
C GLY A 272 9.05 -9.05 -24.99
N SER A 273 8.59 -8.04 -24.25
CA SER A 273 9.07 -7.76 -22.89
C SER A 273 7.98 -7.06 -22.09
N VAL A 274 8.02 -7.27 -20.78
CA VAL A 274 7.15 -6.62 -19.80
C VAL A 274 7.94 -6.33 -18.52
N SER A 275 7.75 -5.14 -17.96
CA SER A 275 8.46 -4.68 -16.76
C SER A 275 7.58 -4.76 -15.52
N ARG A 276 8.20 -4.72 -14.35
CA ARG A 276 7.52 -4.62 -13.07
C ARG A 276 6.60 -3.41 -13.05
N GLY A 277 5.38 -3.58 -12.53
CA GLY A 277 4.36 -2.52 -12.56
C GLY A 277 3.54 -2.47 -13.85
N GLN A 278 3.92 -3.22 -14.89
CA GLN A 278 3.24 -3.21 -16.18
C GLN A 278 2.34 -4.42 -16.38
N VAL A 279 1.26 -4.18 -17.13
CA VAL A 279 0.31 -5.17 -17.60
C VAL A 279 0.46 -5.34 -19.11
N LEU A 280 0.84 -6.55 -19.54
CA LEU A 280 0.92 -6.96 -20.94
C LEU A 280 -0.34 -7.74 -21.33
N GLY A 281 -1.12 -7.20 -22.27
CA GLY A 281 -2.29 -7.87 -22.84
C GLY A 281 -1.98 -8.60 -24.15
N LEU A 282 -2.23 -9.91 -24.20
CA LEU A 282 -2.21 -10.71 -25.41
C LEU A 282 -3.60 -10.71 -26.05
N LEU A 283 -3.68 -10.18 -27.27
CA LEU A 283 -4.92 -10.00 -28.01
C LEU A 283 -4.89 -10.84 -29.28
N GLY A 284 -6.07 -11.25 -29.75
CA GLY A 284 -6.24 -11.93 -31.03
C GLY A 284 -7.36 -12.97 -30.99
N PRO A 285 -7.79 -13.46 -32.17
CA PRO A 285 -8.89 -14.40 -32.29
C PRO A 285 -8.61 -15.74 -31.61
N SER A 286 -9.65 -16.54 -31.38
CA SER A 286 -9.49 -17.95 -30.96
C SER A 286 -8.54 -18.70 -31.90
N GLY A 287 -7.65 -19.51 -31.33
CA GLY A 287 -6.64 -20.24 -32.10
C GLY A 287 -5.45 -19.42 -32.60
N SER A 288 -5.30 -18.15 -32.20
CA SER A 288 -4.14 -17.33 -32.59
C SER A 288 -2.83 -17.69 -31.88
N GLY A 289 -2.88 -18.53 -30.84
CA GLY A 289 -1.71 -18.96 -30.06
C GLY A 289 -1.52 -18.25 -28.71
N LYS A 290 -2.51 -17.49 -28.21
CA LYS A 290 -2.45 -16.79 -26.90
C LYS A 290 -2.13 -17.73 -25.73
N THR A 291 -2.99 -18.73 -25.50
CA THR A 291 -2.79 -19.74 -24.45
C THR A 291 -1.47 -20.50 -24.61
N THR A 292 -1.06 -20.80 -25.85
CA THR A 292 0.24 -21.44 -26.12
C THR A 292 1.41 -20.54 -25.69
N LEU A 293 1.33 -19.23 -25.97
CA LEU A 293 2.35 -18.28 -25.53
C LEU A 293 2.34 -18.11 -24.01
N LEU A 294 1.17 -18.04 -23.36
CA LEU A 294 1.08 -17.98 -21.90
C LEU A 294 1.65 -19.24 -21.24
N ASN A 295 1.36 -20.43 -21.76
CA ASN A 295 1.93 -21.68 -21.26
C ASN A 295 3.46 -21.70 -21.38
N ALA A 296 4.01 -21.17 -22.48
CA ALA A 296 5.45 -21.01 -22.65
C ALA A 296 6.04 -20.08 -21.58
N LEU A 297 5.42 -18.92 -21.37
CA LEU A 297 5.85 -17.93 -20.37
C LEU A 297 5.68 -18.45 -18.93
N ALA A 298 4.70 -19.31 -18.67
CA ALA A 298 4.50 -19.94 -17.37
C ALA A 298 5.44 -21.14 -17.13
N ALA A 299 6.28 -21.50 -18.12
CA ALA A 299 7.14 -22.68 -18.10
C ALA A 299 6.36 -23.97 -17.74
N VAL A 300 5.13 -24.10 -18.26
CA VAL A 300 4.31 -25.30 -18.10
C VAL A 300 4.70 -26.30 -19.17
N GLU A 301 5.13 -27.49 -18.74
CA GLU A 301 5.51 -28.58 -19.63
C GLU A 301 4.34 -29.54 -19.76
N ASN A 302 3.74 -29.60 -20.96
CA ASN A 302 2.53 -30.39 -21.21
C ASN A 302 2.86 -31.74 -21.87
N GLY A 303 4.15 -32.03 -22.12
CA GLY A 303 4.64 -33.21 -22.82
C GLY A 303 4.27 -33.30 -24.31
N ARG A 304 3.46 -32.37 -24.84
CA ARG A 304 2.93 -32.36 -26.22
C ARG A 304 3.44 -31.21 -27.07
N SER A 305 4.14 -30.26 -26.46
CA SER A 305 4.55 -29.02 -27.11
C SER A 305 6.01 -28.74 -26.78
N GLN A 306 6.81 -28.53 -27.82
CA GLN A 306 8.22 -28.20 -27.71
C GLN A 306 8.38 -26.70 -27.96
N PHE A 307 9.00 -26.01 -27.01
CA PHE A 307 9.28 -24.58 -27.10
C PHE A 307 10.75 -24.37 -27.49
N ALA A 308 10.98 -23.44 -28.42
CA ALA A 308 12.30 -22.99 -28.84
C ALA A 308 12.38 -21.46 -28.72
N GLY A 309 13.58 -20.94 -28.49
CA GLY A 309 13.82 -19.52 -28.18
C GLY A 309 14.29 -19.33 -26.74
N GLU A 310 14.31 -18.08 -26.28
CA GLU A 310 14.82 -17.73 -24.96
C GLU A 310 13.76 -16.98 -24.16
N ILE A 311 13.65 -17.30 -22.87
CA ILE A 311 12.90 -16.52 -21.90
C ILE A 311 13.89 -16.07 -20.84
N LEU A 312 13.98 -14.76 -20.64
CA LEU A 312 14.92 -14.13 -19.73
C LEU A 312 14.16 -13.39 -18.63
N LEU A 313 14.59 -13.58 -17.39
CA LEU A 313 14.19 -12.80 -16.24
C LEU A 313 15.39 -11.96 -15.80
N ASP A 314 15.25 -10.64 -15.86
CA ASP A 314 16.32 -9.68 -15.55
C ASP A 314 17.63 -9.99 -16.32
N GLY A 315 17.48 -10.36 -17.61
CA GLY A 315 18.59 -10.71 -18.51
C GLY A 315 19.18 -12.11 -18.32
N LYS A 316 18.68 -12.91 -17.39
CA LYS A 316 19.15 -14.29 -17.13
C LYS A 316 18.11 -15.31 -17.60
N GLN A 317 18.55 -16.45 -18.14
CA GLN A 317 17.62 -17.52 -18.51
C GLN A 317 16.81 -18.03 -17.32
N LEU A 318 15.58 -18.48 -17.58
CA LEU A 318 14.72 -19.04 -16.54
C LEU A 318 15.39 -20.22 -15.82
N CYS A 319 15.44 -20.13 -14.49
CA CYS A 319 15.89 -21.22 -13.64
C CYS A 319 14.72 -22.12 -13.23
N LYS A 320 15.01 -23.29 -12.65
CA LYS A 320 13.99 -24.23 -12.15
C LYS A 320 13.10 -23.61 -11.07
N GLU A 321 13.62 -22.62 -10.36
CA GLU A 321 12.91 -21.87 -9.32
C GLU A 321 11.89 -20.87 -9.88
N TYR A 322 11.84 -20.64 -11.20
CA TYR A 322 10.89 -19.74 -11.84
C TYR A 322 9.44 -20.04 -11.44
N ARG A 323 9.05 -21.32 -11.38
CA ARG A 323 7.71 -21.76 -10.95
C ARG A 323 7.36 -21.37 -9.51
N ARG A 324 8.34 -20.98 -8.69
CA ARG A 324 8.12 -20.49 -7.31
C ARG A 324 7.85 -18.99 -7.23
N ILE A 325 8.11 -18.24 -8.31
CA ILE A 325 7.92 -16.79 -8.36
C ILE A 325 6.89 -16.37 -9.42
N ALA A 326 6.51 -17.29 -10.32
CA ALA A 326 5.45 -17.13 -11.29
C ALA A 326 4.19 -17.90 -10.87
N ALA A 327 3.04 -17.29 -11.11
CA ALA A 327 1.72 -17.87 -10.92
C ALA A 327 0.96 -17.93 -12.24
N TYR A 328 0.22 -19.01 -12.46
CA TYR A 328 -0.57 -19.20 -13.67
C TYR A 328 -2.04 -19.46 -13.32
N VAL A 329 -2.90 -18.50 -13.66
CA VAL A 329 -4.35 -18.61 -13.52
C VAL A 329 -4.91 -19.13 -14.85
N GLN A 330 -5.42 -20.36 -14.84
CA GLN A 330 -5.99 -21.00 -16.02
C GLN A 330 -7.33 -20.37 -16.44
N GLN A 331 -7.79 -20.66 -17.66
CA GLN A 331 -9.08 -20.20 -18.16
C GLN A 331 -10.25 -20.75 -17.33
N ASP A 332 -10.24 -22.04 -17.00
CA ASP A 332 -11.31 -22.69 -16.25
C ASP A 332 -11.08 -22.61 -14.74
N ASP A 333 -12.07 -22.08 -14.01
CA ASP A 333 -12.03 -21.98 -12.55
C ASP A 333 -12.36 -23.33 -11.90
N SER A 334 -11.33 -24.08 -11.50
CA SER A 334 -11.46 -25.33 -10.75
C SER A 334 -11.65 -25.07 -9.25
N LEU A 335 -12.84 -24.62 -8.85
CA LEU A 335 -13.18 -24.32 -7.46
C LEU A 335 -14.20 -25.32 -6.89
N TYR A 336 -14.00 -25.76 -5.65
CA TYR A 336 -14.95 -26.58 -4.92
C TYR A 336 -16.18 -25.76 -4.52
N SER A 337 -17.35 -26.13 -5.06
CA SER A 337 -18.60 -25.39 -4.86
C SER A 337 -19.11 -25.40 -3.41
N THR A 338 -18.71 -26.39 -2.62
CA THR A 338 -19.13 -26.58 -1.21
C THR A 338 -18.35 -25.72 -0.22
N LEU A 339 -17.13 -25.30 -0.58
CA LEU A 339 -16.27 -24.49 0.27
C LEU A 339 -16.66 -23.01 0.24
N THR A 340 -16.32 -22.29 1.29
CA THR A 340 -16.34 -20.82 1.31
C THR A 340 -15.16 -20.22 0.56
N VAL A 341 -15.26 -18.95 0.19
CA VAL A 341 -14.15 -18.19 -0.42
C VAL A 341 -12.87 -18.30 0.43
N ARG A 342 -13.00 -18.06 1.75
CA ARG A 342 -11.90 -18.15 2.70
C ARG A 342 -11.31 -19.54 2.77
N GLU A 343 -12.15 -20.57 2.89
CA GLU A 343 -11.69 -21.97 2.94
C GLU A 343 -10.94 -22.36 1.67
N CYS A 344 -11.40 -21.92 0.50
CA CYS A 344 -10.78 -22.24 -0.78
C CYS A 344 -9.38 -21.61 -0.90
N ILE A 345 -9.23 -20.34 -0.54
CA ILE A 345 -7.94 -19.64 -0.54
C ILE A 345 -7.01 -20.23 0.54
N LEU A 346 -7.54 -20.51 1.74
CA LEU A 346 -6.79 -21.13 2.84
C LEU A 346 -6.28 -22.52 2.45
N TYR A 347 -7.09 -23.33 1.76
CA TYR A 347 -6.70 -24.64 1.29
C TYR A 347 -5.49 -24.55 0.33
N SER A 348 -5.52 -23.61 -0.62
CA SER A 348 -4.36 -23.34 -1.49
C SER A 348 -3.13 -22.90 -0.69
N ALA A 349 -3.33 -22.00 0.29
CA ALA A 349 -2.25 -21.51 1.15
C ALA A 349 -1.60 -22.65 1.96
N GLN A 350 -2.39 -23.56 2.53
CA GLN A 350 -1.89 -24.68 3.32
C GLN A 350 -1.04 -25.65 2.50
N LEU A 351 -1.39 -25.87 1.23
CA LEU A 351 -0.68 -26.79 0.33
C LEU A 351 0.58 -26.17 -0.30
N ARG A 352 0.56 -24.88 -0.60
CA ARG A 352 1.63 -24.22 -1.38
C ARG A 352 2.62 -23.44 -0.53
N LEU A 353 2.21 -22.97 0.65
CA LEU A 353 3.12 -22.29 1.57
C LEU A 353 3.95 -23.32 2.35
N PRO A 354 5.22 -23.00 2.68
CA PRO A 354 6.08 -23.89 3.45
C PRO A 354 5.41 -24.39 4.75
N SER A 355 5.63 -25.66 5.08
CA SER A 355 5.15 -26.26 6.33
C SER A 355 5.79 -25.66 7.58
N THR A 356 6.95 -24.99 7.43
CA THR A 356 7.63 -24.26 8.50
C THR A 356 6.87 -23.02 8.97
N LEU A 357 5.97 -22.48 8.14
CA LEU A 357 5.18 -21.31 8.50
C LEU A 357 4.02 -21.73 9.42
N SER A 358 3.81 -20.96 10.48
CA SER A 358 2.69 -21.19 11.39
C SER A 358 1.33 -20.96 10.70
N ASP A 359 0.28 -21.65 11.18
CA ASP A 359 -1.06 -21.45 10.66
C ASP A 359 -1.54 -20.00 10.82
N ARG A 360 -1.03 -19.26 11.79
CA ARG A 360 -1.33 -17.84 11.96
C ARG A 360 -0.80 -17.01 10.79
N VAL A 361 0.42 -17.27 10.36
CA VAL A 361 1.03 -16.60 9.19
C VAL A 361 0.27 -16.96 7.92
N LYS A 362 -0.09 -18.23 7.75
CA LYS A 362 -0.91 -18.67 6.60
C LYS A 362 -2.27 -17.98 6.58
N ASN A 363 -2.96 -17.88 7.72
CA ASN A 363 -4.23 -17.17 7.82
C ASN A 363 -4.09 -15.68 7.55
N ALA A 364 -3.04 -15.03 8.06
CA ALA A 364 -2.76 -13.61 7.79
C ALA A 364 -2.50 -13.35 6.30
N MET A 365 -1.81 -14.28 5.61
CA MET A 365 -1.64 -14.23 4.15
C MET A 365 -2.97 -14.35 3.42
N VAL A 366 -3.86 -15.25 3.85
CA VAL A 366 -5.21 -15.41 3.29
C VAL A 366 -6.03 -14.13 3.49
N ASP A 367 -6.00 -13.54 4.67
CA ASP A 367 -6.70 -12.27 4.96
C ASP A 367 -6.19 -11.13 4.08
N ARG A 368 -4.87 -11.03 3.91
CA ARG A 368 -4.25 -10.06 2.98
C ARG A 368 -4.76 -10.25 1.56
N VAL A 369 -4.77 -11.47 1.04
CA VAL A 369 -5.24 -11.79 -0.32
C VAL A 369 -6.73 -11.47 -0.49
N ILE A 370 -7.57 -11.83 0.49
CA ILE A 370 -9.00 -11.52 0.45
C ILE A 370 -9.25 -10.01 0.39
N THR A 371 -8.49 -9.23 1.15
CA THR A 371 -8.55 -7.76 1.12
C THR A 371 -8.05 -7.21 -0.21
N GLU A 372 -6.90 -7.67 -0.70
CA GLU A 372 -6.30 -7.22 -1.98
C GLU A 372 -7.22 -7.50 -3.18
N LEU A 373 -8.07 -8.52 -3.11
CA LEU A 373 -9.03 -8.89 -4.15
C LEU A 373 -10.43 -8.27 -3.97
N ASN A 374 -10.63 -7.44 -2.94
CA ASN A 374 -11.94 -6.89 -2.58
C ASN A 374 -13.01 -7.99 -2.42
N LEU A 375 -12.68 -9.05 -1.69
CA LEU A 375 -13.55 -10.21 -1.42
C LEU A 375 -14.00 -10.32 0.05
N ALA A 376 -13.66 -9.33 0.89
CA ALA A 376 -13.96 -9.37 2.33
C ALA A 376 -15.46 -9.56 2.63
N HIS A 377 -16.34 -8.96 1.83
CA HIS A 377 -17.79 -9.05 1.99
C HIS A 377 -18.37 -10.45 1.68
N VAL A 378 -17.67 -11.25 0.89
CA VAL A 378 -18.05 -12.63 0.51
C VAL A 378 -17.12 -13.69 1.07
N ALA A 379 -16.20 -13.34 1.96
CA ALA A 379 -15.16 -14.24 2.46
C ALA A 379 -15.74 -15.54 3.07
N ASN A 380 -16.88 -15.45 3.75
CA ASN A 380 -17.54 -16.60 4.39
C ASN A 380 -18.71 -17.15 3.56
N SER A 381 -18.92 -16.64 2.34
CA SER A 381 -19.93 -17.14 1.41
C SER A 381 -19.41 -18.36 0.66
N ARG A 382 -20.30 -19.32 0.39
CA ARG A 382 -19.98 -20.49 -0.44
C ARG A 382 -19.73 -20.11 -1.89
N ILE A 383 -18.80 -20.80 -2.54
CA ILE A 383 -18.51 -20.60 -3.97
C ILE A 383 -19.74 -20.93 -4.83
N GLY A 384 -20.44 -22.01 -4.51
CA GLY A 384 -21.63 -22.46 -5.25
C GLY A 384 -21.33 -23.00 -6.65
N SER A 385 -22.39 -23.47 -7.31
CA SER A 385 -22.30 -24.05 -8.67
C SER A 385 -22.55 -23.01 -9.76
N VAL A 386 -21.91 -23.17 -10.92
CA VAL A 386 -22.10 -22.31 -12.10
C VAL A 386 -23.33 -22.80 -12.89
N GLY A 387 -24.38 -21.99 -12.95
CA GLY A 387 -25.55 -22.20 -13.83
C GLY A 387 -26.68 -23.09 -13.26
N GLY A 388 -27.85 -22.47 -13.01
CA GLY A 388 -29.17 -23.09 -13.20
C GLY A 388 -29.77 -24.02 -12.12
N SER A 389 -30.89 -23.56 -11.54
CA SER A 389 -32.10 -24.28 -11.05
C SER A 389 -32.01 -25.32 -9.91
N SER A 390 -30.93 -26.07 -9.75
CA SER A 390 -30.82 -27.11 -8.71
C SER A 390 -29.52 -27.05 -7.89
N GLY A 391 -28.57 -26.19 -8.27
CA GLY A 391 -27.35 -25.93 -7.52
C GLY A 391 -27.52 -24.84 -6.46
N GLN A 392 -26.85 -25.00 -5.31
CA GLN A 392 -26.78 -23.93 -4.30
C GLN A 392 -26.19 -22.67 -4.94
N ARG A 393 -26.95 -21.57 -4.88
CA ARG A 393 -26.51 -20.23 -5.31
C ARG A 393 -25.29 -19.83 -4.46
N GLY A 394 -24.22 -19.40 -5.12
CA GLY A 394 -23.00 -18.93 -4.47
C GLY A 394 -22.60 -17.53 -4.90
N VAL A 395 -21.30 -17.28 -4.94
CA VAL A 395 -20.71 -15.99 -5.36
C VAL A 395 -20.97 -15.69 -6.84
N SER A 396 -20.90 -14.42 -7.23
CA SER A 396 -21.03 -14.01 -8.64
C SER A 396 -19.87 -14.55 -9.50
N GLY A 397 -20.06 -14.59 -10.82
CA GLY A 397 -19.00 -15.04 -11.75
C GLY A 397 -17.71 -14.21 -11.64
N GLY A 398 -17.83 -12.88 -11.48
CA GLY A 398 -16.68 -12.00 -11.28
C GLY A 398 -15.98 -12.23 -9.95
N GLU A 399 -16.73 -12.46 -8.86
CA GLU A 399 -16.15 -12.86 -7.57
C GLU A 399 -15.48 -14.22 -7.65
N ARG A 400 -16.12 -15.22 -8.28
CA ARG A 400 -15.55 -16.54 -8.53
C ARG A 400 -14.20 -16.43 -9.24
N ARG A 401 -14.11 -15.58 -10.26
CA ARG A 401 -12.86 -15.34 -10.97
C ARG A 401 -11.78 -14.72 -10.09
N ARG A 402 -12.15 -13.76 -9.24
CA ARG A 402 -11.24 -13.17 -8.25
C ARG A 402 -10.75 -14.21 -7.24
N VAL A 403 -11.59 -15.16 -6.81
CA VAL A 403 -11.16 -16.27 -5.94
C VAL A 403 -10.10 -17.13 -6.63
N SER A 404 -10.29 -17.46 -7.90
CA SER A 404 -9.32 -18.22 -8.71
C SER A 404 -7.95 -17.52 -8.76
N ILE A 405 -7.94 -16.20 -8.97
CA ILE A 405 -6.72 -15.37 -8.87
C ILE A 405 -6.14 -15.43 -7.45
N GLY A 406 -6.98 -15.36 -6.42
CA GLY A 406 -6.56 -15.41 -5.02
C GLY A 406 -5.88 -16.71 -4.61
N MET A 407 -6.35 -17.85 -5.12
CA MET A 407 -5.69 -19.13 -4.89
C MET A 407 -4.25 -19.16 -5.40
N GLU A 408 -3.92 -18.38 -6.42
CA GLU A 408 -2.56 -18.24 -6.94
C GLU A 408 -1.75 -17.19 -6.15
N LEU A 409 -2.40 -16.09 -5.74
CA LEU A 409 -1.76 -14.96 -5.04
C LEU A 409 -1.29 -15.29 -3.62
N VAL A 410 -1.79 -16.34 -2.96
CA VAL A 410 -1.33 -16.74 -1.62
C VAL A 410 0.17 -16.98 -1.54
N THR A 411 0.81 -17.34 -2.65
CA THR A 411 2.27 -17.53 -2.74
C THR A 411 3.06 -16.24 -2.92
N SER A 412 2.38 -15.09 -3.00
CA SER A 412 2.97 -13.77 -3.33
C SER A 412 3.88 -13.80 -4.57
N PRO A 413 3.36 -14.24 -5.73
CA PRO A 413 4.13 -14.31 -6.95
C PRO A 413 4.53 -12.91 -7.43
N GLN A 414 5.72 -12.80 -8.04
CA GLN A 414 6.18 -11.59 -8.73
C GLN A 414 5.64 -11.48 -10.14
N ILE A 415 5.39 -12.63 -10.77
CA ILE A 415 4.90 -12.72 -12.15
C ILE A 415 3.53 -13.39 -12.10
N LEU A 416 2.50 -12.70 -12.56
CA LEU A 416 1.15 -13.21 -12.62
C LEU A 416 0.73 -13.36 -14.09
N ILE A 417 0.41 -14.58 -14.49
CA ILE A 417 0.01 -14.94 -15.84
C ILE A 417 -1.45 -15.38 -15.78
N LEU A 418 -2.33 -14.72 -16.52
CA LEU A 418 -3.78 -15.00 -16.52
C LEU A 418 -4.27 -15.37 -17.92
N ASP A 419 -4.86 -16.56 -18.07
CA ASP A 419 -5.49 -16.97 -19.32
C ASP A 419 -6.98 -16.63 -19.32
N GLU A 420 -7.39 -15.76 -20.24
CA GLU A 420 -8.74 -15.26 -20.49
C GLU A 420 -9.54 -14.91 -19.22
N PRO A 421 -9.02 -14.03 -18.32
CA PRO A 421 -9.68 -13.75 -17.05
C PRO A 421 -11.00 -12.99 -17.14
N THR A 422 -11.39 -12.55 -18.32
CA THR A 422 -12.67 -11.88 -18.58
C THR A 422 -13.68 -12.77 -19.29
N SER A 423 -13.35 -14.03 -19.57
CA SER A 423 -14.22 -14.95 -20.30
C SER A 423 -15.46 -15.30 -19.47
N GLY A 424 -16.62 -15.35 -20.11
CA GLY A 424 -17.90 -15.66 -19.44
C GLY A 424 -18.43 -14.58 -18.48
N LEU A 425 -17.80 -13.40 -18.42
CA LEU A 425 -18.25 -12.27 -17.60
C LEU A 425 -19.00 -11.22 -18.44
N ASP A 426 -19.95 -10.54 -17.81
CA ASP A 426 -20.54 -9.34 -18.40
C ASP A 426 -19.50 -8.20 -18.48
N SER A 427 -19.78 -7.19 -19.30
CA SER A 427 -18.83 -6.09 -19.55
C SER A 427 -18.38 -5.32 -18.31
N SER A 428 -19.24 -5.20 -17.29
CA SER A 428 -18.93 -4.47 -16.07
C SER A 428 -18.03 -5.30 -15.15
N SER A 429 -18.38 -6.58 -14.94
CA SER A 429 -17.56 -7.53 -14.18
C SER A 429 -16.20 -7.76 -14.82
N ALA A 430 -16.15 -7.90 -16.15
CA ALA A 430 -14.90 -8.03 -16.90
C ALA A 430 -13.99 -6.81 -16.70
N HIS A 431 -14.55 -5.59 -16.73
CA HIS A 431 -13.79 -4.39 -16.48
C HIS A 431 -13.24 -4.32 -15.05
N ALA A 432 -14.05 -4.68 -14.05
CA ALA A 432 -13.63 -4.73 -12.66
C ALA A 432 -12.47 -5.72 -12.43
N VAL A 433 -12.48 -6.88 -13.10
CA VAL A 433 -11.36 -7.83 -13.07
C VAL A 433 -10.10 -7.24 -13.69
N VAL A 434 -10.20 -6.53 -14.82
CA VAL A 434 -9.04 -5.89 -15.45
C VAL A 434 -8.48 -4.75 -14.58
N GLN A 435 -9.33 -3.96 -13.91
CA GLN A 435 -8.89 -2.94 -12.96
C GLN A 435 -8.16 -3.55 -11.77
N LEU A 436 -8.71 -4.61 -11.19
CA LEU A 436 -8.03 -5.35 -10.12
C LEU A 436 -6.67 -5.87 -10.58
N VAL A 437 -6.58 -6.44 -11.78
CA VAL A 437 -5.31 -6.92 -12.34
C VAL A 437 -4.30 -5.77 -12.52
N LYS A 438 -4.77 -4.56 -12.85
CA LYS A 438 -3.95 -3.36 -12.92
C LYS A 438 -3.45 -2.92 -11.54
N GLU A 439 -4.29 -2.97 -10.52
CA GLU A 439 -3.92 -2.71 -9.12
C GLU A 439 -2.89 -3.74 -8.62
N LEU A 440 -3.06 -5.02 -8.95
CA LEU A 440 -2.09 -6.06 -8.60
C LEU A 440 -0.73 -5.80 -9.25
N ALA A 441 -0.69 -5.25 -10.46
CA ALA A 441 0.53 -4.83 -11.13
C ALA A 441 1.18 -3.63 -10.43
N SER A 442 0.40 -2.60 -10.07
CA SER A 442 0.91 -1.39 -9.40
C SER A 442 1.56 -1.68 -8.05
N HIS A 443 1.18 -2.77 -7.38
CA HIS A 443 1.87 -3.32 -6.20
C HIS A 443 3.22 -3.98 -6.53
N GLY A 444 3.79 -3.71 -7.70
CA GLY A 444 5.13 -4.14 -8.10
C GLY A 444 5.17 -5.58 -8.61
N ARG A 445 4.14 -6.04 -9.34
CA ARG A 445 4.13 -7.33 -10.04
C ARG A 445 4.27 -7.13 -11.54
N ILE A 446 4.82 -8.13 -12.22
CA ILE A 446 4.76 -8.26 -13.67
C ILE A 446 3.48 -9.03 -13.99
N VAL A 447 2.63 -8.49 -14.87
CA VAL A 447 1.37 -9.14 -15.22
C VAL A 447 1.28 -9.38 -16.72
N VAL A 448 0.92 -10.60 -17.10
CA VAL A 448 0.61 -10.97 -18.49
C VAL A 448 -0.78 -11.58 -18.51
N LEU A 449 -1.68 -11.10 -19.36
CA LEU A 449 -3.00 -11.70 -19.54
C LEU A 449 -3.38 -11.85 -21.00
N SER A 450 -4.18 -12.87 -21.32
CA SER A 450 -4.86 -12.96 -22.62
C SER A 450 -6.28 -12.39 -22.53
N ILE A 451 -6.71 -11.65 -23.55
CA ILE A 451 -8.10 -11.19 -23.68
C ILE A 451 -8.57 -11.47 -25.10
N HIS A 452 -9.66 -12.23 -25.25
CA HIS A 452 -10.22 -12.54 -26.56
C HIS A 452 -10.91 -11.33 -27.20
N GLN A 453 -11.64 -10.52 -26.43
CA GLN A 453 -12.35 -9.32 -26.90
C GLN A 453 -12.46 -8.26 -25.77
N PRO A 454 -11.47 -7.35 -25.63
CA PRO A 454 -11.54 -6.33 -24.57
C PRO A 454 -12.58 -5.27 -24.89
N SER A 455 -13.21 -4.72 -23.85
CA SER A 455 -13.92 -3.44 -23.94
C SER A 455 -12.95 -2.30 -24.21
N ALA A 456 -13.43 -1.15 -24.70
CA ALA A 456 -12.59 0.04 -24.92
C ALA A 456 -11.83 0.45 -23.64
N ARG A 457 -12.52 0.41 -22.50
CA ARG A 457 -11.94 0.77 -21.20
C ARG A 457 -10.85 -0.22 -20.80
N SER A 458 -11.11 -1.51 -20.94
CA SER A 458 -10.13 -2.57 -20.62
C SER A 458 -8.93 -2.55 -21.55
N PHE A 459 -9.12 -2.21 -22.83
CA PHE A 459 -8.04 -2.09 -23.81
C PHE A 459 -7.09 -0.93 -23.46
N LEU A 460 -7.64 0.23 -23.10
CA LEU A 460 -6.86 1.42 -22.77
C LEU A 460 -6.19 1.36 -21.39
N SER A 461 -6.62 0.47 -20.50
CA SER A 461 -5.98 0.28 -19.19
C SER A 461 -4.69 -0.56 -19.23
N LEU A 462 -4.40 -1.21 -20.36
CA LEU A 462 -3.20 -2.02 -20.55
C LEU A 462 -1.99 -1.13 -20.81
N ASP A 463 -0.82 -1.49 -20.28
CA ASP A 463 0.42 -0.73 -20.56
C ASP A 463 1.00 -1.09 -21.92
N LYS A 464 0.95 -2.38 -22.25
CA LYS A 464 1.48 -2.92 -23.49
C LYS A 464 0.53 -3.98 -24.04
N ILE A 465 0.47 -4.09 -25.36
CA ILE A 465 -0.30 -5.11 -26.04
C ILE A 465 0.57 -5.87 -27.03
N ILE A 466 0.23 -7.14 -27.22
CA ILE A 466 0.73 -7.98 -28.30
C ILE A 466 -0.49 -8.52 -29.04
N LEU A 467 -0.58 -8.19 -30.34
CA LEU A 467 -1.62 -8.73 -31.21
C LEU A 467 -1.07 -9.96 -31.94
N LEU A 468 -1.74 -11.10 -31.76
CA LEU A 468 -1.39 -12.36 -32.41
C LEU A 468 -2.42 -12.74 -33.47
N GLY A 469 -1.94 -13.17 -34.62
CA GLY A 469 -2.75 -13.75 -35.70
C GLY A 469 -2.09 -15.01 -36.25
N LYS A 470 -2.80 -16.14 -36.18
CA LYS A 470 -2.30 -17.46 -36.65
C LYS A 470 -0.87 -17.77 -36.18
N GLY A 471 -0.56 -17.53 -34.90
CA GLY A 471 0.75 -17.80 -34.32
C GLY A 471 1.85 -16.78 -34.61
N LYS A 472 1.54 -15.69 -35.33
CA LYS A 472 2.48 -14.63 -35.71
C LYS A 472 2.18 -13.35 -34.94
N LEU A 473 3.24 -12.60 -34.65
CA LEU A 473 3.15 -11.25 -34.09
C LEU A 473 2.71 -10.26 -35.17
N LEU A 474 1.57 -9.59 -34.95
CA LEU A 474 1.05 -8.55 -35.85
C LEU A 474 1.41 -7.14 -35.37
N PHE A 475 1.41 -6.94 -34.05
CA PHE A 475 1.74 -5.67 -33.41
C PHE A 475 2.27 -5.91 -31.99
N SER A 476 3.23 -5.09 -31.55
CA SER A 476 3.66 -5.00 -30.16
C SER A 476 3.96 -3.54 -29.81
N GLY A 477 3.35 -3.03 -28.75
CA GLY A 477 3.51 -1.63 -28.35
C GLY A 477 2.44 -1.18 -27.37
N ALA A 478 2.37 0.12 -27.11
CA ALA A 478 1.31 0.69 -26.28
C ALA A 478 -0.05 0.66 -27.02
N PRO A 479 -1.19 0.54 -26.31
CA PRO A 479 -2.52 0.59 -26.94
C PRO A 479 -2.73 1.84 -27.81
N ALA A 480 -2.22 3.00 -27.37
CA ALA A 480 -2.34 4.28 -28.07
C ALA A 480 -1.65 4.29 -29.44
N GLU A 481 -0.52 3.59 -29.58
CA GLU A 481 0.28 3.49 -30.80
C GLU A 481 -0.34 2.56 -31.85
N SER A 482 -1.23 1.65 -31.41
CA SER A 482 -1.81 0.66 -32.31
C SER A 482 -2.61 1.29 -33.45
N LYS A 483 -3.30 2.41 -33.18
CA LYS A 483 -4.14 3.07 -34.18
C LYS A 483 -3.33 3.64 -35.34
N SER A 484 -2.25 4.38 -35.05
CA SER A 484 -1.38 4.94 -36.09
C SER A 484 -0.71 3.83 -36.89
N TYR A 485 -0.21 2.79 -36.22
CA TYR A 485 0.42 1.64 -36.88
C TYR A 485 -0.49 0.97 -37.93
N PHE A 486 -1.76 0.69 -37.60
CA PHE A 486 -2.67 0.08 -38.57
C PHE A 486 -3.15 1.06 -39.65
N GLN A 487 -3.22 2.37 -39.35
CA GLN A 487 -3.54 3.39 -40.34
C GLN A 487 -2.43 3.53 -41.39
N ASP A 488 -1.16 3.47 -40.98
CA ASP A 488 -0.01 3.53 -41.87
C ASP A 488 0.07 2.32 -42.81
N LEU A 489 -0.46 1.18 -42.37
CA LEU A 489 -0.64 -0.03 -43.20
C LEU A 489 -1.86 0.05 -44.14
N GLY A 490 -2.62 1.16 -44.14
CA GLY A 490 -3.77 1.39 -45.01
C GLY A 490 -5.11 0.91 -44.44
N PHE A 491 -5.17 0.44 -43.19
CA PHE A 491 -6.43 0.04 -42.56
C PHE A 491 -7.19 1.25 -42.01
N LYS A 492 -8.45 1.41 -42.42
CA LYS A 492 -9.32 2.48 -41.94
C LYS A 492 -10.08 2.04 -40.69
N CYS A 493 -9.81 2.69 -39.56
CA CYS A 493 -10.59 2.49 -38.35
C CYS A 493 -12.01 3.07 -38.52
N PRO A 494 -13.09 2.29 -38.29
CA PRO A 494 -14.45 2.81 -38.31
C PRO A 494 -14.65 3.94 -37.28
N LYS A 495 -15.46 4.96 -37.60
CA LYS A 495 -15.69 6.13 -36.71
C LYS A 495 -16.23 5.77 -35.31
N VAL A 496 -16.86 4.61 -35.17
CA VAL A 496 -17.46 4.12 -33.90
C VAL A 496 -16.50 3.18 -33.14
N CYS A 497 -15.37 2.80 -33.74
CA CYS A 497 -14.41 1.90 -33.13
C CYS A 497 -13.23 2.72 -32.56
N ILE A 498 -13.04 2.67 -31.24
CA ILE A 498 -12.00 3.42 -30.55
C ILE A 498 -10.61 2.77 -30.76
N TYR A 499 -10.54 1.49 -31.15
CA TYR A 499 -9.31 0.72 -31.31
C TYR A 499 -9.42 -0.25 -32.50
N CYS A 500 -8.70 0.05 -33.59
CA CYS A 500 -8.73 -0.72 -34.85
C CYS A 500 -8.18 -2.16 -34.69
N ALA A 501 -7.35 -2.38 -33.68
CA ALA A 501 -6.56 -3.61 -33.49
C ALA A 501 -7.37 -4.85 -33.06
N ALA A 502 -8.57 -4.69 -32.49
CA ALA A 502 -9.33 -5.82 -31.91
C ALA A 502 -10.41 -6.40 -32.85
N LYS A 503 -10.54 -5.85 -34.06
CA LYS A 503 -11.52 -6.29 -35.08
C LYS A 503 -10.86 -6.83 -36.36
N LEU A 504 -9.52 -6.84 -36.40
CA LEU A 504 -8.68 -7.52 -37.39
C LEU A 504 -8.27 -8.88 -36.85
#